data_AF-A0A2M7XT99-F1
#
_entry.id   AF-A0A2M7XT99-F1
#
_cell.length_a   1.000
_cell.length_b   1.000
_cell.length_c   1.000
_cell.angle_alpha   90.00
_cell.angle_beta   90.00
_cell.angle_gamma   90.00
#
_symmetry.space_group_name_H-M   'P 1'
#
loop_
_entity.id
_entity.type
_entity.pdbx_description
1 polymer ?
#
loop_
_entity_poly.entity_id
_entity_poly.type
_entity_poly.pdbx_seq_one_letter_code
_entity_poly.pdbx_strand_id
1 'polypeptide(L)' 'MGIADRIIQEPSGGAHRNYDEAAATIKNVLLEEIKRLKIIPETELVHSRI' A
#
# COMPACT_ATOMS: atom_id res chain seq x y z
N MET A 1 1.55 -9.36 -15.86
CA MET A 1 1.70 -9.45 -14.39
C MET A 1 2.79 -8.46 -14.01
N GLY A 2 2.54 -7.53 -13.09
CA GLY A 2 3.39 -6.33 -12.84
C GLY A 2 2.63 -4.99 -12.84
N ILE A 3 1.30 -5.01 -12.67
CA ILE A 3 0.45 -3.81 -12.62
C ILE A 3 0.24 -3.34 -11.17
N ALA A 4 0.29 -4.27 -10.21
CA ALA A 4 0.17 -3.98 -8.79
C ALA A 4 1.29 -4.69 -8.02
N ASP A 5 1.93 -3.97 -7.10
CA ASP A 5 3.02 -4.49 -6.28
C ASP A 5 2.53 -5.40 -5.15
N ARG A 6 1.30 -5.17 -4.67
CA ARG A 6 0.73 -5.88 -3.54
C ARG A 6 -0.78 -6.01 -3.65
N ILE A 7 -1.28 -7.20 -3.33
CA ILE A 7 -2.70 -7.46 -3.07
C ILE A 7 -2.85 -7.62 -1.55
N ILE A 8 -3.77 -6.86 -0.95
CA ILE A 8 -4.02 -6.90 0.50
C ILE A 8 -5.32 -7.66 0.78
N GLN A 9 -5.36 -8.35 1.92
CA GLN A 9 -6.54 -9.13 2.30
C GLN A 9 -7.65 -8.21 2.81
N GLU A 10 -8.89 -8.56 2.47
CA GLU A 10 -10.06 -7.93 3.05
C GLU A 10 -10.38 -8.50 4.45
N PRO A 11 -11.07 -7.72 5.30
CA PRO A 11 -11.67 -8.21 6.53
C PRO A 11 -12.58 -9.43 6.33
N SER A 12 -12.82 -10.19 7.40
CA SER A 12 -13.74 -11.32 7.37
C SER A 12 -15.14 -10.88 6.92
N GLY A 13 -15.66 -11.50 5.85
CA GLY A 13 -16.93 -11.13 5.24
C GLY A 13 -16.87 -9.97 4.23
N GLY A 14 -15.68 -9.41 3.99
CA GLY A 14 -15.40 -8.43 2.95
C GLY A 14 -15.33 -6.98 3.45
N ALA A 15 -14.65 -6.13 2.70
CA ALA A 15 -14.39 -4.73 3.09
C ALA A 15 -15.66 -3.89 3.27
N HIS A 16 -16.75 -4.26 2.61
CA HIS A 16 -18.06 -3.62 2.73
C HIS A 16 -18.78 -3.90 4.06
N ARG A 17 -18.34 -4.91 4.83
CA ARG A 17 -18.97 -5.28 6.11
C ARG A 17 -18.26 -4.70 7.32
N ASN A 18 -16.97 -4.44 7.21
CA ASN A 18 -16.17 -3.84 8.29
C ASN A 18 -15.22 -2.78 7.74
N TYR A 19 -15.74 -1.56 7.60
CA TYR A 19 -14.99 -0.43 7.05
C TYR A 19 -13.80 -0.03 7.92
N ASP A 20 -13.95 -0.09 9.24
CA ASP A 20 -12.88 0.31 10.17
C ASP A 20 -11.68 -0.62 10.06
N GLU A 21 -11.91 -1.94 9.99
CA GLU A 21 -10.85 -2.93 9.83
C GLU A 21 -10.20 -2.83 8.43
N ALA A 22 -11.00 -2.61 7.39
CA ALA A 22 -10.48 -2.38 6.04
C ALA A 22 -9.59 -1.12 6.00
N ALA A 23 -10.05 -0.01 6.57
CA ALA A 23 -9.30 1.24 6.63
C ALA A 23 -8.02 1.11 7.45
N ALA A 24 -8.06 0.39 8.59
CA ALA A 24 -6.87 0.10 9.39
C ALA A 24 -5.84 -0.71 8.60
N THR A 25 -6.29 -1.74 7.87
CA THR A 25 -5.42 -2.56 7.01
C THR A 25 -4.78 -1.72 5.91
N ILE A 26 -5.57 -0.92 5.19
CA ILE A 26 -5.09 -0.03 4.14
C ILE A 26 -4.07 0.97 4.71
N LYS A 27 -4.38 1.61 5.83
CA LYS A 27 -3.51 2.59 6.47
C LYS A 27 -2.15 1.99 6.83
N ASN A 28 -2.14 0.80 7.43
CA ASN A 28 -0.89 0.13 7.82
C ASN A 28 -0.02 -0.15 6.61
N VAL A 29 -0.61 -0.69 5.54
CA VAL A 29 0.10 -1.00 4.29
C VAL A 29 0.64 0.28 3.63
N LEU A 30 -0.17 1.33 3.52
CA LEU A 30 0.28 2.61 2.95
C LEU A 30 1.45 3.20 3.74
N LEU A 31 1.41 3.14 5.07
CA LEU A 31 2.50 3.63 5.91
C LEU A 31 3.78 2.80 5.72
N GLU A 32 3.68 1.49 5.52
CA GLU A 32 4.82 0.63 5.18
C GLU A 32 5.43 1.03 3.82
N GLU A 33 4.60 1.18 2.78
CA GLU A 33 5.10 1.55 1.44
C GLU A 33 5.72 2.95 1.45
N ILE A 34 5.08 3.92 2.10
CA ILE A 34 5.65 5.27 2.20
C ILE A 34 6.99 5.23 2.92
N LYS A 35 7.14 4.45 4.01
CA LYS A 35 8.43 4.29 4.69
C LYS A 35 9.49 3.69 3.78
N ARG A 36 9.14 2.69 2.96
CA ARG A 36 10.04 2.11 1.96
C ARG A 36 10.46 3.12 0.88
N LEU A 37 9.54 3.95 0.41
CA LEU A 37 9.87 4.95 -0.63
C LEU A 37 10.67 6.14 -0.07
N LYS A 38 10.45 6.51 1.19
CA LYS A 38 11.13 7.66 1.82
C LYS A 38 12.64 7.48 2.05
N ILE A 39 13.16 6.25 2.00
CA ILE A 39 14.60 6.00 2.12
C ILE A 39 15.33 6.08 0.78
N ILE A 40 14.60 6.19 -0.34
CA ILE A 40 15.17 6.28 -1.68
C ILE A 40 15.48 7.75 -1.99
N PRO A 41 16.67 8.09 -2.50
CA PRO A 41 16.99 9.46 -2.95
C PRO A 41 15.95 9.97 -3.96
N GLU A 42 15.60 11.26 -3.86
CA GLU A 42 14.51 11.84 -4.68
C GLU A 42 14.72 11.64 -6.19
N THR A 43 15.96 11.78 -6.65
CA THR A 43 16.33 11.59 -8.06
C THR A 43 16.12 10.15 -8.53
N GLU A 44 16.50 9.16 -7.71
CA GLU A 44 16.30 7.73 -7.99
C GLU A 44 14.83 7.34 -7.91
N LEU A 45 14.10 7.90 -6.94
CA LEU A 45 12.67 7.64 -6.75
C LEU A 45 11.85 8.14 -7.94
N VAL A 46 12.21 9.28 -8.52
CA VAL A 46 11.56 9.82 -9.73
C VAL A 46 11.93 8.98 -10.95
N HIS A 47 13.21 8.60 -11.08
CA HIS A 47 13.65 7.75 -12.19
C HIS A 47 12.93 6.41 -12.23
N SER A 48 12.63 5.82 -11.07
CA SER A 48 11.95 4.53 -10.94
C SER A 48 10.46 4.52 -11.35
N ARG A 49 9.89 5.67 -11.78
CA ARG A 49 8.48 5.78 -12.18
C ARG A 49 8.25 5.63 -13.69
N ILE A 50 9.33 5.61 -14.49
CA ILE A 50 9.33 5.73 -15.96
C ILE A 50 9.86 4.43 -16.55
#